data_AF-A0A0L8BR37-F1
#
_entry.id   AF-A0A0L8BR37-F1
#
_cell.length_a   1.000
_cell.length_b   1.000
_cell.length_c   1.000
_cell.angle_alpha   90.00
_cell.angle_beta   90.00
_cell.angle_gamma   90.00
#
_symmetry.space_group_name_H-M   'P 1'
#
loop_
_entity.id
_entity.type
_entity.pdbx_description
1 polymer ?
#
loop_
_entity_poly.entity_id
_entity_poly.type
_entity_poly.pdbx_seq_one_letter_code
_entity_poly.pdbx_strand_id
1 'polypeptide(L)'
;MGVPTDVAKSSRQSLARAWSLAIHEHGSKPDGIIYPSRLNGHTNLAIFDRAVSKLAAVRLVQLIGARGLATVINDLRVSLVDVA
;
A
#
# COMPACT_ATOMS: atom_id res chain seq x y z
N MET A 1 -9.05 -16.55 11.82
CA MET A 1 -7.94 -16.55 10.83
C MET A 1 -6.57 -16.86 11.44
N GLY A 2 -6.30 -16.64 12.75
CA GLY A 2 -5.08 -17.19 13.40
C GLY A 2 -3.75 -16.71 12.80
N VAL A 3 -3.76 -15.55 12.13
CA VAL A 3 -2.61 -15.01 11.38
C VAL A 3 -1.49 -14.64 12.37
N PRO A 4 -0.28 -15.21 12.24
CA PRO A 4 0.83 -14.87 13.13
C PRO A 4 1.18 -13.39 13.08
N THR A 5 1.54 -12.81 14.22
CA THR A 5 1.94 -11.38 14.32
C THR A 5 3.10 -11.04 13.37
N ASP A 6 4.00 -11.99 13.12
CA ASP A 6 5.14 -11.83 12.21
C ASP A 6 4.73 -11.58 10.76
N VAL A 7 3.53 -12.01 10.34
CA VAL A 7 2.96 -11.71 9.02
C VAL A 7 2.86 -10.20 8.81
N ALA A 8 2.49 -9.45 9.85
CA ALA A 8 2.30 -8.01 9.77
C ALA A 8 3.55 -7.22 10.17
N LYS A 9 4.39 -7.74 11.06
CA LYS A 9 5.43 -6.96 11.74
C LYS A 9 6.88 -7.34 11.42
N SER A 10 7.11 -8.47 10.74
CA SER A 10 8.47 -8.89 10.39
C SER A 10 9.10 -7.99 9.33
N SER A 11 10.42 -7.77 9.43
CA SER A 11 11.21 -7.17 8.33
C SER A 11 11.36 -8.15 7.16
N ARG A 12 11.36 -9.46 7.44
CA ARG A 12 11.38 -10.52 6.42
C ARG A 12 9.96 -10.78 5.93
N GLN A 13 9.69 -10.35 4.70
CA GLN A 13 8.37 -10.38 4.07
C GLN A 13 7.95 -11.75 3.52
N SER A 14 8.70 -12.82 3.77
CA SER A 14 8.40 -14.16 3.23
C SER A 14 7.06 -14.69 3.72
N LEU A 15 6.81 -14.57 5.02
CA LEU A 15 5.55 -15.03 5.63
C LEU A 15 4.36 -14.16 5.18
N ALA A 16 4.55 -12.84 5.08
CA ALA A 16 3.54 -11.93 4.55
C ALA A 16 3.11 -12.31 3.12
N ARG A 17 4.07 -12.67 2.26
CA ARG A 17 3.81 -13.12 0.88
C ARG A 17 3.05 -14.45 0.84
N ALA A 18 3.46 -15.42 1.64
CA ALA A 18 2.77 -16.72 1.72
C ALA A 18 1.31 -16.57 2.17
N TRP A 19 1.08 -15.74 3.19
CA TRP A 19 -0.28 -15.42 3.64
C TRP A 19 -1.07 -14.63 2.61
N SER A 20 -0.45 -13.67 1.92
CA SER A 20 -1.11 -12.94 0.85
C SER A 20 -1.60 -13.87 -0.26
N LEU A 21 -0.80 -14.87 -0.63
CA LEU A 21 -1.20 -15.89 -1.62
C LEU A 21 -2.34 -16.76 -1.09
N ALA A 22 -2.24 -17.27 0.14
CA ALA A 22 -3.30 -18.08 0.74
C ALA A 22 -4.64 -17.33 0.85
N ILE A 23 -4.60 -16.03 1.17
CA ILE A 23 -5.80 -15.17 1.20
C ILE A 23 -6.29 -14.90 -0.23
N HIS A 24 -5.37 -14.72 -1.19
CA HIS A 24 -5.74 -14.53 -2.59
C HIS A 24 -6.48 -15.75 -3.15
N GLU A 25 -6.04 -16.95 -2.82
CA GLU A 25 -6.59 -18.22 -3.30
C GLU A 25 -7.81 -18.73 -2.49
N HIS A 26 -8.13 -18.08 -1.37
CA HIS A 26 -9.23 -18.50 -0.50
C HIS A 26 -10.58 -18.52 -1.24
N GLY A 27 -11.39 -19.56 -0.99
CA GLY A 27 -12.65 -19.79 -1.72
C GLY A 27 -13.68 -18.67 -1.62
N SER A 28 -13.64 -17.87 -0.54
CA SER A 28 -14.49 -16.67 -0.40
C SER A 28 -14.04 -15.50 -1.29
N LYS A 29 -12.92 -15.63 -2.01
CA LYS A 29 -12.29 -14.63 -2.87
C LYS A 29 -12.26 -13.21 -2.26
N PRO A 30 -11.57 -13.00 -1.13
CA PRO A 30 -11.41 -11.67 -0.54
C PRO A 30 -10.86 -10.68 -1.56
N ASP A 31 -11.26 -9.42 -1.48
CA ASP A 31 -10.80 -8.34 -2.37
C ASP A 31 -9.39 -7.85 -2.05
N GLY A 32 -8.89 -8.12 -0.84
CA GLY A 32 -7.61 -7.64 -0.38
C GLY A 32 -7.40 -7.86 1.11
N ILE A 33 -6.42 -7.14 1.66
CA ILE A 33 -5.97 -7.22 3.06
C ILE A 33 -5.89 -5.81 3.63
N ILE A 34 -6.45 -5.62 4.83
CA ILE A 34 -6.25 -4.43 5.67
C ILE A 34 -5.21 -4.77 6.72
N TYR A 35 -4.14 -3.99 6.82
CA TYR A 35 -3.05 -4.25 7.75
C TYR A 35 -2.42 -2.96 8.29
N PRO A 36 -1.88 -2.96 9.51
CA PRO A 36 -1.14 -1.81 10.03
C PRO A 36 0.24 -1.72 9.37
N SER A 37 0.66 -0.50 9.04
CA SER A 37 2.00 -0.18 8.60
C SER A 37 3.02 -0.55 9.67
N ARG A 38 4.07 -1.24 9.25
CA ARG A 38 5.20 -1.58 10.14
C ARG A 38 6.00 -0.34 10.56
N LEU A 39 5.98 0.73 9.75
CA LEU A 39 6.78 1.92 9.96
C LEU A 39 6.15 2.86 10.99
N ASN A 40 4.83 3.03 10.93
CA ASN A 40 4.11 4.06 11.68
C ASN A 40 2.73 3.62 12.19
N GLY A 41 2.33 2.37 12.00
CA GLY A 41 1.04 1.84 12.47
C GLY A 41 -0.19 2.32 11.69
N HIS A 42 -0.02 3.21 10.69
CA HIS A 42 -1.13 3.68 9.86
C HIS A 42 -1.76 2.53 9.08
N THR A 43 -3.06 2.64 8.78
CA THR A 43 -3.78 1.62 8.02
C THR A 43 -3.32 1.58 6.58
N ASN A 44 -2.87 0.40 6.15
CA ASN A 44 -2.50 0.11 4.78
C ASN A 44 -3.47 -0.91 4.18
N LEU A 45 -3.59 -0.87 2.85
CA LEU A 45 -4.43 -1.75 2.05
C LEU A 45 -3.58 -2.45 0.99
N ALA A 46 -3.68 -3.77 0.90
CA ALA A 46 -3.22 -4.53 -0.26
C ALA A 46 -4.46 -5.00 -1.02
N ILE A 47 -4.65 -4.50 -2.24
CA ILE A 47 -5.82 -4.81 -3.07
C ILE A 47 -5.41 -5.82 -4.13
N PHE A 48 -6.19 -6.90 -4.28
CA PHE A 48 -5.96 -7.88 -5.33
C PHE A 48 -6.53 -7.42 -6.66
N ASP A 49 -5.97 -7.94 -7.75
CA ASP A 49 -6.31 -7.62 -9.14
C ASP A 49 -7.82 -7.67 -9.43
N ARG A 50 -8.50 -8.70 -8.92
CA ARG A 50 -9.97 -8.88 -9.05
C ARG A 50 -10.82 -7.75 -8.47
N ALA A 51 -10.27 -6.95 -7.57
CA ALA A 51 -10.97 -5.86 -6.90
C ALA A 51 -10.61 -4.48 -7.47
N VAL A 52 -9.67 -4.40 -8.41
CA VAL A 52 -9.22 -3.13 -8.99
C VAL A 52 -10.37 -2.36 -9.63
N SER A 53 -11.29 -3.04 -10.31
CA SER A 53 -12.48 -2.41 -10.93
C SER A 53 -13.46 -1.80 -9.92
N LYS A 54 -13.34 -2.14 -8.63
CA LYS A 54 -14.15 -1.57 -7.54
C LYS A 54 -13.54 -0.28 -6.99
N LEU A 55 -12.31 0.05 -7.37
CA LEU A 55 -11.62 1.26 -6.93
C LEU A 55 -12.03 2.43 -7.81
N ALA A 56 -12.23 3.59 -7.18
CA ALA A 56 -12.45 4.85 -7.86
C ALA A 56 -11.47 5.90 -7.31
N ALA A 57 -10.81 6.62 -8.21
CA ALA A 57 -10.04 7.79 -7.83
C ALA A 57 -11.02 8.94 -7.52
N VAL A 58 -11.26 9.19 -6.22
CA VAL A 58 -12.21 10.24 -5.79
C VAL A 58 -11.63 11.65 -5.97
N ARG A 59 -10.30 11.78 -5.98
CA ARG A 59 -9.61 13.06 -6.17
C ARG A 59 -8.31 12.84 -6.93
N LEU A 60 -8.24 13.45 -8.11
CA LEU A 60 -7.02 13.55 -8.90
C LEU A 60 -6.53 15.00 -8.80
N VAL A 61 -5.25 15.18 -8.50
CA VAL A 61 -4.59 16.49 -8.52
C VAL A 61 -3.33 16.38 -9.34
N GLN A 62 -2.97 17.46 -10.02
CA GLN A 62 -1.63 17.59 -10.57
C GLN A 62 -0.63 17.50 -9.43
N LEU A 63 0.48 16.77 -9.63
CA LEU A 63 1.47 16.55 -8.58
C LEU A 63 1.93 17.88 -7.97
N ILE A 64 2.20 18.89 -8.81
CA ILE A 64 2.56 20.25 -8.38
C ILE A 64 1.54 20.92 -7.44
N GLY A 65 0.27 20.53 -7.51
CA GLY A 65 -0.81 20.99 -6.64
C GLY A 65 -1.03 20.13 -5.38
N ALA A 66 -0.25 19.06 -5.18
CA ALA A 66 -0.38 18.19 -4.02
C ALA A 66 0.09 18.89 -2.75
N ARG A 67 -0.79 18.94 -1.74
CA ARG A 67 -0.49 19.54 -0.45
C ARG A 67 0.71 18.85 0.19
N GLY A 68 1.70 19.65 0.63
CA GLY A 68 2.91 19.15 1.27
C GLY A 68 4.03 18.75 0.31
N LEU A 69 3.81 18.76 -1.01
CA LEU A 69 4.85 18.40 -1.97
C LEU A 69 6.10 19.29 -1.84
N ALA A 70 5.92 20.62 -1.75
CA ALA A 70 7.04 21.54 -1.58
C ALA A 70 7.88 21.23 -0.33
N THR A 71 7.23 20.88 0.78
CA THR A 71 7.91 20.45 2.01
C THR A 71 8.73 19.19 1.76
N VAL A 72 8.13 18.16 1.15
CA VAL A 72 8.81 16.89 0.87
C VAL A 72 10.01 17.07 -0.06
N ILE A 73 9.87 17.89 -1.11
CA ILE A 73 10.96 18.21 -2.05
C ILE A 73 12.16 18.82 -1.30
N ASN A 74 11.90 19.78 -0.41
CA ASN A 74 12.93 20.44 0.38
C ASN A 74 13.55 19.49 1.42
N ASP A 75 12.74 18.73 2.16
CA ASP A 75 13.20 17.82 3.22
C ASP A 75 14.08 16.70 2.65
N LEU A 76 13.70 16.15 1.49
CA LEU A 76 14.43 15.08 0.83
C LEU A 76 15.58 15.59 -0.07
N ARG A 77 15.72 16.92 -0.24
CA ARG A 77 16.72 17.57 -1.11
C ARG A 77 16.70 17.03 -2.54
N VAL A 78 15.50 16.89 -3.09
CA VAL A 78 15.29 16.45 -4.48
C VAL A 78 14.81 17.60 -5.35
N SER A 79 14.98 17.48 -6.66
CA SER A 79 14.46 18.43 -7.64
C SER A 79 13.58 17.70 -8.65
N LEU A 80 12.53 18.37 -9.14
CA LEU A 80 11.76 17.88 -10.28
C LEU A 80 12.54 18.17 -11.56
N VAL A 81 12.74 17.16 -12.39
CA VAL A 81 13.36 17.28 -13.72
C VAL A 81 12.30 16.94 -14.76
N ASP A 82 12.21 17.74 -15.82
CA ASP A 82 11.40 17.40 -16.98
C ASP A 82 12.12 16.34 -17.80
N VAL A 83 11.38 15.37 -18.32
CA VAL A 83 11.90 14.41 -19.30
C VAL A 83 11.43 14.89 -20.66
N ALA A 84 12.35 15.47 -21.42
CA ALA A 84 12.14 15.85 -22.82
C ALA A 84 12.04 14.63 -23.74
#